data_AF-A0A941VMK4-F1
#
_entry.id   AF-A0A941VMK4-F1
#
_cell.length_a   1.000
_cell.length_b   1.000
_cell.length_c   1.000
_cell.angle_alpha   90.00
_cell.angle_beta   90.00
_cell.angle_gamma   90.00
#
_symmetry.space_group_name_H-M   'P 1'
#
loop_
_entity.id
_entity.type
_entity.pdbx_description
1 polymer ?
#
loop_
_entity_poly.entity_id
_entity_poly.type
_entity_poly.pdbx_seq_one_letter_code
_entity_poly.pdbx_strand_id
1 'polypeptide(L)' 'HSESRLFGSRMATMFYCGDDEDAKKTVVRLIREAGLEPTDAGPLKSSRYLEPLAMLMIQLGYGQGMGTNIAMSLIRR' A
#
# COMPACT_ATOMS: atom_id res chain seq x y z
N HIS A 1 -11.16 20.13 2.09
CA HIS A 1 -12.10 19.02 1.82
C HIS A 1 -11.28 17.76 1.65
N SER A 2 -11.22 16.89 2.67
CA SER A 2 -10.56 15.58 2.50
C SER A 2 -11.50 14.72 1.69
N GLU A 3 -11.12 14.38 0.46
CA GLU A 3 -11.76 13.27 -0.24
C GLU A 3 -11.72 12.03 0.66
N SER A 4 -12.78 11.22 0.59
CA SER A 4 -12.86 9.97 1.32
C SER A 4 -11.64 9.12 0.97
N ARG A 5 -10.87 8.68 1.97
CA ARG A 5 -9.72 7.76 1.77
C ARG A 5 -10.17 6.32 1.47
N LEU A 6 -11.48 6.12 1.33
CA LEU A 6 -12.09 4.84 1.04
C LEU A 6 -12.28 4.69 -0.46
N PHE A 7 -11.83 3.56 -0.99
CA PHE A 7 -12.21 3.06 -2.30
C PHE A 7 -13.51 2.27 -2.13
N GLY A 8 -14.64 2.96 -2.25
CA GLY A 8 -15.95 2.43 -1.88
C GLY A 8 -16.08 2.31 -0.36
N SER A 9 -16.16 1.08 0.16
CA SER A 9 -16.22 0.79 1.61
C SER A 9 -14.89 0.28 2.18
N ARG A 10 -13.81 0.29 1.41
CA ARG A 10 -12.52 -0.31 1.80
C ARG A 10 -11.39 0.71 1.81
N MET A 11 -10.47 0.54 2.75
CA MET A 11 -9.19 1.24 2.74
C MET A 11 -8.25 0.55 1.75
N ALA A 12 -7.43 1.34 1.07
CA ALA A 12 -6.36 0.80 0.22
C ALA A 12 -5.33 0.05 1.07
N THR A 13 -4.81 -1.07 0.55
CA THR A 13 -3.77 -1.84 1.22
C THR A 13 -2.41 -1.21 0.99
N MET A 14 -1.68 -0.94 2.06
CA MET A 14 -0.27 -0.54 2.02
C MET A 14 0.60 -1.69 2.51
N PHE A 15 1.30 -2.32 1.58
CA PHE A 15 2.28 -3.36 1.90
C PHE A 15 3.57 -2.71 2.38
N TYR A 16 4.17 -3.26 3.43
CA TYR A 16 5.47 -2.80 3.95
C TYR A 16 6.33 -4.00 4.34
N CYS A 17 7.66 -3.85 4.32
CA CYS A 17 8.60 -4.87 4.74
C CYS A 17 9.80 -4.25 5.46
N GLY A 18 10.47 -5.02 6.32
CA GLY A 18 11.66 -4.57 7.03
C GLY A 18 12.16 -5.60 8.03
N ASP A 19 13.46 -5.52 8.35
CA ASP A 19 14.11 -6.44 9.29
C ASP A 19 14.12 -5.91 10.75
N ASP A 20 13.78 -4.62 10.93
CA ASP A 20 13.70 -3.97 12.24
C ASP A 20 12.23 -3.81 12.68
N GLU A 21 11.86 -4.48 13.78
CA GLU A 21 10.49 -4.48 14.30
C GLU A 21 10.05 -3.13 14.86
N ASP A 22 10.94 -2.34 15.46
CA ASP A 22 10.60 -1.03 16.03
C ASP A 22 10.43 0.03 14.93
N ALA A 23 11.25 -0.05 13.88
CA ALA A 23 11.03 0.71 12.66
C ALA A 23 9.69 0.37 12.01
N LYS A 24 9.35 -0.93 11.89
CA LYS A 24 8.05 -1.38 11.36
C LYS A 24 6.87 -0.84 12.16
N LYS A 25 6.94 -0.80 13.50
CA LYS A 25 5.88 -0.18 14.33
C LYS A 25 5.65 1.29 13.99
N THR A 26 6.73 2.05 13.78
CA THR A 26 6.65 3.47 13.40
C THR A 26 5.99 3.62 12.03
N VAL A 27 6.38 2.79 11.06
CA VAL A 27 5.78 2.77 9.72
C VAL A 27 4.29 2.41 9.76
N VAL A 28 3.90 1.38 10.52
CA VAL A 28 2.49 0.98 10.69
C VAL A 28 1.63 2.11 11.24
N ARG A 29 2.14 2.86 12.22
CA ARG A 29 1.43 4.03 12.76
C ARG A 29 1.19 5.08 11.68
N LEU A 30 2.22 5.41 10.91
CA LEU A 30 2.12 6.38 9.82
C LEU A 30 1.12 5.93 8.74
N ILE A 31 1.15 4.65 8.36
CA ILE A 31 0.22 4.07 7.37
C ILE A 31 -1.24 4.25 7.84
N ARG A 32 -1.50 3.96 9.12
CA ARG A 32 -2.84 4.13 9.69
C ARG A 32 -3.28 5.58 9.76
N GLU A 33 -2.38 6.49 10.17
CA GLU A 33 -2.64 7.94 10.18
C GLU A 33 -2.94 8.48 8.76
N ALA A 34 -2.30 7.90 7.74
CA ALA A 34 -2.59 8.15 6.33
C ALA A 34 -3.92 7.56 5.84
N GLY A 35 -4.64 6.79 6.67
CA GLY A 35 -5.92 6.17 6.31
C GLY A 35 -5.79 5.00 5.35
N LEU A 36 -4.72 4.22 5.47
CA LEU A 36 -4.46 3.01 4.69
C LEU A 36 -4.44 1.77 5.60
N GLU A 37 -4.68 0.59 5.02
CA GLU A 37 -4.62 -0.69 5.73
C GLU A 37 -3.20 -1.29 5.64
N PRO A 38 -2.43 -1.34 6.73
CA PRO A 38 -1.07 -1.88 6.72
C PRO A 38 -1.08 -3.41 6.54
N THR A 39 -0.22 -3.93 5.66
CA THR A 39 0.04 -5.38 5.54
C THR A 39 1.53 -5.65 5.55
N ASP A 40 2.02 -6.36 6.58
CA ASP A 40 3.42 -6.77 6.67
C ASP A 40 3.71 -7.85 5.62
N ALA A 41 4.64 -7.56 4.72
CA ALA A 41 5.17 -8.47 3.71
C ALA A 41 6.45 -9.21 4.20
N GLY A 42 6.84 -9.00 5.45
CA GLY A 42 7.93 -9.68 6.15
C GLY A 42 9.27 -8.95 6.03
N PRO A 43 10.40 -9.69 5.93
CA PRO A 43 11.75 -9.12 5.96
C PRO A 43 12.04 -8.22 4.75
N LEU A 44 13.08 -7.39 4.83
CA LEU A 44 13.43 -6.39 3.81
C LEU A 44 13.62 -7.01 2.41
N LYS A 45 14.06 -8.26 2.33
CA LYS A 45 14.16 -9.01 1.06
C LYS A 45 12.84 -9.09 0.28
N SER A 46 11.70 -8.98 0.95
CA SER A 46 10.38 -8.93 0.32
C SER A 46 10.16 -7.67 -0.52
N SER A 47 11.00 -6.63 -0.38
CA SER A 47 11.00 -5.44 -1.26
C SER A 47 11.11 -5.82 -2.73
N ARG A 48 11.81 -6.93 -3.04
CA ARG A 48 11.91 -7.50 -4.39
C ARG A 48 10.53 -7.75 -5.05
N TYR A 49 9.49 -7.97 -4.25
CA TYR A 49 8.12 -8.15 -4.73
C TYR A 49 7.31 -6.85 -4.69
N LEU A 50 7.56 -5.97 -3.71
CA LEU A 50 6.85 -4.70 -3.57
C LEU A 50 7.23 -3.69 -4.66
N GLU A 51 8.51 -3.67 -5.07
CA GLU A 51 8.99 -2.80 -6.14
C GLU A 51 8.27 -3.05 -7.49
N PRO A 52 8.17 -4.30 -7.99
CA PRO A 52 7.35 -4.60 -9.16
C PRO A 52 5.86 -4.30 -8.99
N LEU A 53 5.29 -4.48 -7.80
CA LEU A 53 3.89 -4.11 -7.53
C LEU A 53 3.67 -2.60 -7.70
N ALA A 54 4.58 -1.78 -7.18
CA ALA A 54 4.54 -0.33 -7.37
C ALA A 54 4.71 0.06 -8.84
N MET A 55 5.65 -0.58 -9.57
CA MET A 55 5.81 -0.37 -11.01
C MET A 55 4.53 -0.71 -11.78
N LEU A 56 3.85 -1.80 -11.41
CA LEU A 56 2.57 -2.17 -12.01
C LEU A 56 1.51 -1.09 -11.74
N MET A 57 1.41 -0.55 -10.52
CA MET A 57 0.49 0.55 -10.22
C MET A 57 0.76 1.78 -11.09
N ILE A 58 2.02 2.16 -11.28
CA ILE A 58 2.43 3.26 -12.15
C ILE A 58 2.00 2.98 -13.60
N GLN A 59 2.26 1.77 -14.08
CA GLN A 59 1.89 1.38 -15.44
C GLN A 59 0.37 1.40 -15.66
N LEU A 60 -0.42 0.97 -14.68
CA LEU A 60 -1.89 1.04 -14.77
C LEU A 60 -2.38 2.49 -14.77
N GLY A 61 -1.88 3.31 -13.83
CA GLY A 61 -2.32 4.69 -13.68
C GLY A 61 -1.93 5.59 -14.86
N TYR A 62 -0.66 5.57 -15.24
CA TYR A 62 -0.12 6.44 -16.29
C TYR A 62 -0.03 5.75 -17.64
N GLY A 63 0.53 4.54 -17.68
CA GLY A 63 0.76 3.81 -18.93
C GLY A 63 -0.52 3.35 -19.62
N GLN A 64 -1.55 2.98 -18.86
CA GLN A 64 -2.87 2.59 -19.37
C GLN A 64 -3.95 3.65 -19.18
N GLY A 65 -3.61 4.81 -18.61
CA GLY A 65 -4.53 5.95 -18.47
C GLY A 65 -5.66 5.76 -17.46
N MET A 66 -5.53 4.82 -16.51
CA MET A 66 -6.53 4.65 -15.45
C MET A 66 -6.54 5.81 -14.43
N GLY A 67 -5.54 6.69 -14.47
CA GLY A 67 -5.40 7.83 -13.58
C GLY A 67 -4.84 7.43 -12.21
N THR A 68 -4.80 8.40 -11.30
CA THR A 68 -4.17 8.25 -9.98
C THR A 68 -5.14 7.81 -8.89
N ASN A 69 -6.45 7.82 -9.15
CA ASN A 69 -7.48 7.43 -8.18
C ASN A 69 -7.75 5.92 -8.20
N ILE A 70 -6.69 5.12 -8.08
CA ILE A 70 -6.73 3.66 -8.04
C ILE A 70 -5.86 3.13 -6.91
N ALA A 71 -6.16 1.93 -6.41
CA ALA A 71 -5.42 1.32 -5.30
C ALA A 71 -5.38 -0.20 -5.38
N MET A 72 -4.38 -0.77 -4.70
CA MET A 72 -4.32 -2.21 -4.44
C MET A 72 -5.17 -2.58 -3.22
N SER A 73 -5.78 -3.77 -3.27
CA SER A 73 -6.55 -4.32 -2.16
C SER A 73 -6.21 -5.80 -1.98
N LEU A 74 -5.72 -6.18 -0.80
CA LEU A 74 -5.60 -7.57 -0.40
C LEU A 74 -6.90 -8.04 0.25
N ILE A 75 -7.57 -9.01 -0.37
CA ILE A 75 -8.85 -9.54 0.09
C ILE A 75 -8.63 -10.92 0.69
N ARG A 76 -9.11 -11.15 1.91
CA ARG A 76 -9.06 -12.45 2.62
C ARG A 76 -10.48 -13.01 2.79
N ARG A 77 -10.61 -14.33 2.89
CA ARG A 77 -11.86 -15.03 3.20
C ARG A 77 -11.90 -15.36 4.69
#